data_AF-A0A2V3PLB6-F1
#
_entry.id   AF-A0A2V3PLB6-F1
#
_cell.length_a   1.000
_cell.length_b   1.000
_cell.length_c   1.000
_cell.angle_alpha   90.00
_cell.angle_beta   90.00
_cell.angle_gamma   90.00
#
_symmetry.space_group_name_H-M   'P 1'
#
loop_
_entity.id
_entity.type
_entity.pdbx_description
1 polymer ?
#
loop_
_entity_poly.entity_id
_entity_poly.type
_entity_poly.pdbx_seq_one_letter_code
_entity_poly.pdbx_strand_id
1 'polypeptide(L)'
;MKNTDLPLLLSFLRDNKIPNIIKKPITFLGISKQPHYENVWSNIYAFFLDISGEHGFEDLFLSSLIEVISKKTGKQFTFDSNFRITTEFTTQDNGRIDLLLCNDYEAIIIENKVFHLLNNNLDDYWNSIKVSKKQGVILSLQAIDCNNIKNNKFENITHIELMNVVMDKIGKYISGVSDKYLIFLKDFYQNIINVTNSMEKELINFYFNHSEKSNQIAEIRESYIKHIICHVEDAPKHINEKFEKPQTLGKRFTYYRNITHTIMFSFNFFYCYMKHFQ
;
A
#
# COMPACT_ATOMS: atom_id res chain seq x y z
N MET A 1 -10.39 34.79 -19.07
CA MET A 1 -9.59 34.60 -17.84
C MET A 1 -10.50 34.89 -16.66
N LYS A 2 -10.89 33.88 -15.87
CA LYS A 2 -11.61 34.13 -14.61
C LYS A 2 -10.61 34.77 -13.64
N ASN A 3 -11.00 35.91 -13.08
CA ASN A 3 -10.18 36.69 -12.16
C ASN A 3 -9.80 35.78 -10.99
N THR A 4 -8.53 35.44 -10.92
CA THR A 4 -8.00 34.52 -9.92
C THR A 4 -7.55 35.38 -8.74
N ASP A 5 -8.24 35.28 -7.61
CA ASP A 5 -8.04 36.17 -6.47
C ASP A 5 -6.78 35.79 -5.68
N LEU A 6 -5.62 36.19 -6.20
CA LEU A 6 -4.31 35.97 -5.59
C LEU A 6 -4.23 36.42 -4.10
N PRO A 7 -4.87 37.55 -3.69
CA PRO A 7 -5.04 37.89 -2.28
C PRO A 7 -5.71 36.81 -1.42
N LEU A 8 -6.75 36.15 -1.94
CA LEU A 8 -7.48 35.07 -1.24
C LEU A 8 -6.60 33.83 -1.04
N LEU A 9 -5.72 33.55 -2.01
CA LEU A 9 -4.74 32.47 -1.91
C LEU A 9 -3.69 32.77 -0.83
N LEU A 10 -3.17 34.00 -0.83
CA LEU A 10 -2.15 34.42 0.14
C LEU A 10 -2.70 34.42 1.57
N SER A 11 -3.96 34.84 1.78
CA SER A 11 -4.60 34.74 3.09
C SER A 11 -4.77 33.28 3.50
N PHE A 12 -5.23 32.41 2.59
CA PHE A 12 -5.37 30.98 2.89
C PHE A 12 -4.05 30.32 3.33
N LEU A 13 -2.96 30.55 2.61
CA LEU A 13 -1.64 29.96 2.94
C LEU A 13 -1.05 30.52 4.24
N ARG A 14 -1.38 31.77 4.59
CA ARG A 14 -0.94 32.42 5.83
C ARG A 14 -1.74 31.95 7.04
N ASP A 15 -3.06 31.81 6.88
CA ASP A 15 -3.99 31.59 7.98
C ASP A 15 -4.16 30.10 8.31
N ASN A 16 -3.69 29.20 7.43
CA ASN A 16 -3.80 27.75 7.60
C ASN A 16 -2.42 27.10 7.71
N LYS A 17 -2.16 26.42 8.84
CA LYS A 17 -0.97 25.58 9.00
C LYS A 17 -1.15 24.33 8.15
N ILE A 18 -0.42 24.26 7.02
CA ILE A 18 -0.44 23.09 6.15
C ILE A 18 0.23 21.93 6.90
N PRO A 19 -0.45 20.79 7.11
CA PRO A 19 0.15 19.63 7.74
C PRO A 19 1.34 19.12 6.92
N ASN A 20 2.44 18.82 7.60
CA ASN A 20 3.60 18.21 6.96
C ASN A 20 3.26 16.79 6.54
N ILE A 21 3.58 16.43 5.29
CA ILE A 21 3.53 15.03 4.86
C ILE A 21 4.70 14.31 5.53
N ILE A 22 4.45 13.63 6.65
CA ILE A 22 5.46 12.80 7.31
C ILE A 22 5.78 11.64 6.36
N LYS A 23 7.02 11.58 5.88
CA LYS A 23 7.46 10.44 5.07
C LYS A 23 7.54 9.22 5.97
N LYS A 24 6.71 8.22 5.65
CA LYS A 24 6.77 6.90 6.29
C LYS A 24 8.14 6.26 6.06
N PRO A 25 8.66 5.49 7.03
CA PRO A 25 9.89 4.70 6.84
C PRO A 25 9.75 3.80 5.62
N ILE A 26 10.76 3.80 4.75
CA ILE A 26 10.78 2.92 3.58
C ILE A 26 11.07 1.49 4.07
N THR A 27 10.27 0.54 3.61
CA THR A 27 10.39 -0.89 3.94
C THR A 27 11.03 -1.66 2.79
N PHE A 28 11.49 -2.89 3.04
CA PHE A 28 12.05 -3.75 2.00
C PHE A 28 11.07 -3.98 0.84
N LEU A 29 9.80 -4.23 1.14
CA LEU A 29 8.75 -4.35 0.13
C LEU A 29 8.46 -3.03 -0.60
N GLY A 30 8.64 -1.90 0.09
CA GLY A 30 8.62 -0.58 -0.54
C GLY A 30 9.77 -0.39 -1.55
N ILE A 31 10.97 -0.84 -1.21
CA ILE A 31 12.16 -0.82 -2.09
C ILE A 31 11.92 -1.71 -3.31
N SER A 32 11.37 -2.91 -3.12
CA SER A 32 11.07 -3.85 -4.22
C SER A 32 9.89 -3.43 -5.09
N LYS A 33 9.15 -2.37 -4.69
CA LYS A 33 7.90 -1.91 -5.32
C LYS A 33 6.77 -2.95 -5.27
N GLN A 34 6.80 -3.83 -4.27
CA GLN A 34 5.76 -4.83 -4.02
C GLN A 34 5.08 -4.67 -2.64
N PRO A 35 4.77 -3.43 -2.16
CA PRO A 35 4.32 -3.25 -0.79
C PRO A 35 2.94 -3.84 -0.50
N HIS A 36 2.14 -4.16 -1.52
CA HIS A 36 0.73 -4.51 -1.40
C HIS A 36 0.33 -5.80 -2.14
N TYR A 37 1.30 -6.57 -2.63
CA TYR A 37 1.01 -7.78 -3.39
C TYR A 37 0.58 -8.91 -2.46
N GLU A 38 -0.68 -9.36 -2.62
CA GLU A 38 -1.32 -10.36 -1.76
C GLU A 38 -0.53 -11.67 -1.71
N ASN A 39 -0.09 -12.19 -2.86
CA ASN A 39 0.72 -13.41 -2.93
C ASN A 39 2.06 -13.27 -2.18
N VAL A 40 2.71 -12.10 -2.26
CA VAL A 40 3.95 -11.83 -1.51
C VAL A 40 3.68 -11.86 0.00
N TRP A 41 2.59 -11.24 0.44
CA TRP A 41 2.21 -11.25 1.86
C TRP A 41 1.82 -12.64 2.33
N SER A 42 1.11 -13.43 1.51
CA SER A 42 0.78 -14.83 1.82
C SER A 42 2.03 -15.68 1.99
N ASN A 43 3.07 -15.48 1.17
CA ASN A 43 4.36 -16.16 1.33
C ASN A 43 5.07 -15.75 2.63
N ILE A 44 5.03 -14.46 3.01
CA ILE A 44 5.61 -13.99 4.27
C ILE A 44 4.86 -14.57 5.47
N TYR A 45 3.53 -14.59 5.43
CA TYR A 45 2.73 -15.24 6.47
C TYR A 45 3.03 -16.74 6.55
N ALA A 46 3.07 -17.44 5.42
CA ALA A 46 3.41 -18.87 5.38
C ALA A 46 4.77 -19.14 6.01
N PHE A 47 5.77 -18.32 5.69
CA PHE A 47 7.11 -18.40 6.26
C PHE A 47 7.09 -18.29 7.79
N PHE A 48 6.37 -17.31 8.35
CA PHE A 48 6.33 -17.11 9.81
C PHE A 48 5.36 -18.04 10.56
N LEU A 49 4.39 -18.63 9.87
CA LEU A 49 3.46 -19.59 10.45
C LEU A 49 4.08 -20.99 10.56
N ASP A 50 5.19 -21.25 9.88
CA ASP A 50 5.93 -22.50 10.00
C ASP A 50 6.67 -22.58 11.35
N ILE A 51 6.06 -23.28 12.30
CA ILE A 51 6.63 -23.47 13.64
C ILE A 51 8.02 -24.13 13.66
N SER A 52 8.38 -24.83 12.59
CA SER A 52 9.69 -25.48 12.41
C SER A 52 10.63 -24.69 11.50
N GLY A 53 10.18 -23.52 11.05
CA GLY A 53 10.88 -22.66 10.11
C GLY A 53 12.17 -22.07 10.69
N GLU A 54 13.10 -21.77 9.79
CA GLU A 54 14.41 -21.18 10.15
C GLU A 54 14.32 -19.81 10.82
N HIS A 55 13.14 -19.18 10.87
CA HIS A 55 12.95 -17.89 11.52
C HIS A 55 13.10 -17.92 13.04
N GLY A 56 12.89 -19.08 13.67
CA GLY A 56 13.11 -19.28 15.11
C GLY A 56 12.09 -18.62 16.04
N PHE A 57 10.94 -18.18 15.51
CA PHE A 57 9.85 -17.59 16.31
C PHE A 57 8.90 -18.63 16.90
N GLU A 58 9.25 -19.92 16.81
CA GLU A 58 8.41 -21.04 17.26
C GLU A 58 6.96 -20.87 16.79
N ASP A 59 5.98 -20.98 17.69
CA ASP A 59 4.56 -20.86 17.39
C ASP A 59 3.99 -19.43 17.49
N LEU A 60 4.83 -18.38 17.55
CA LEU A 60 4.39 -17.00 17.78
C LEU A 60 3.24 -16.58 16.86
N PHE A 61 3.38 -16.80 15.56
CA PHE A 61 2.37 -16.40 14.58
C PHE A 61 1.13 -17.29 14.65
N LEU A 62 1.32 -18.61 14.77
CA LEU A 62 0.24 -19.57 14.85
C LEU A 62 -0.63 -19.31 16.09
N SER A 63 0.00 -19.17 17.26
CA SER A 63 -0.68 -18.89 18.51
C SER A 63 -1.39 -17.53 18.49
N SER A 64 -0.80 -16.51 17.84
CA SER A 64 -1.43 -15.20 17.66
C SER A 64 -2.66 -15.27 16.74
N LEU A 65 -2.57 -16.00 15.64
CA LEU A 65 -3.70 -16.21 14.73
C LEU A 65 -4.85 -16.96 15.41
N ILE A 66 -4.55 -18.06 16.11
CA ILE A 66 -5.55 -18.84 16.86
C ILE A 66 -6.21 -17.98 17.94
N GLU A 67 -5.44 -17.16 18.65
CA GLU A 67 -5.95 -16.26 19.68
C GLU A 67 -6.95 -15.24 19.10
N VAL A 68 -6.64 -14.62 17.96
CA VAL A 68 -7.56 -13.68 17.30
C VAL A 68 -8.82 -14.38 16.81
N ILE A 69 -8.69 -15.55 16.17
CA ILE A 69 -9.83 -16.37 15.74
C ILE A 69 -10.71 -16.74 16.93
N SER A 70 -10.10 -17.18 18.03
CA SER A 70 -10.79 -17.59 19.24
C SER A 70 -11.59 -16.44 19.87
N LYS A 71 -10.99 -15.25 19.98
CA LYS A 71 -11.67 -14.06 20.51
C LYS A 71 -12.92 -13.68 19.70
N LYS A 72 -12.90 -13.88 18.38
CA LYS A 72 -14.00 -13.51 17.48
C LYS A 72 -15.07 -14.60 17.34
N THR A 73 -14.67 -15.86 17.33
CA THR A 73 -15.57 -16.98 16.97
C THR A 73 -15.85 -17.95 18.11
N GLY A 74 -15.09 -17.88 19.21
CA GLY A 74 -15.09 -18.87 20.29
C GLY A 74 -14.47 -20.22 19.92
N LYS A 75 -14.06 -20.43 18.66
CA LYS A 75 -13.42 -21.67 18.23
C LYS A 75 -11.97 -21.73 18.71
N GLN A 76 -11.54 -22.92 19.12
CA GLN A 76 -10.15 -23.19 19.49
C GLN A 76 -9.52 -24.11 18.45
N PHE A 77 -8.25 -23.90 18.15
CA PHE A 77 -7.43 -24.77 17.30
C PHE A 77 -6.21 -25.20 18.09
N THR A 78 -5.71 -26.41 17.82
CA THR A 78 -4.67 -27.06 18.62
C THR A 78 -3.63 -27.70 17.71
N PHE A 79 -3.33 -27.03 16.59
CA PHE A 79 -2.41 -27.55 15.58
C PHE A 79 -1.15 -28.05 16.28
N ASP A 80 -0.88 -29.33 16.12
CA ASP A 80 0.33 -29.97 16.64
C ASP A 80 1.51 -29.63 15.73
N SER A 81 2.64 -30.32 15.89
CA SER A 81 3.79 -30.10 15.01
C SER A 81 3.58 -30.58 13.56
N ASN A 82 2.47 -31.26 13.25
CA ASN A 82 2.29 -32.05 12.03
C ASN A 82 1.21 -31.48 11.09
N PHE A 83 1.12 -30.16 10.99
CA PHE A 83 0.25 -29.51 10.00
C PHE A 83 1.02 -29.02 8.79
N ARG A 84 0.31 -28.87 7.68
CA ARG A 84 0.84 -28.34 6.42
C ARG A 84 0.41 -26.90 6.24
N ILE A 85 1.31 -26.12 5.69
CA ILE A 85 1.09 -24.75 5.26
C ILE A 85 1.23 -24.75 3.74
N THR A 86 0.16 -24.40 3.04
CA THR A 86 0.15 -24.35 1.58
C THR A 86 -0.34 -22.98 1.12
N THR A 87 0.48 -22.27 0.37
CA THR A 87 0.05 -21.08 -0.37
C THR A 87 -0.55 -21.49 -1.70
N GLU A 88 -1.47 -20.68 -2.23
CA GLU A 88 -2.02 -20.87 -3.57
C GLU A 88 -2.67 -22.25 -3.81
N PHE A 89 -3.36 -22.78 -2.79
CA PHE A 89 -4.00 -24.10 -2.87
C PHE A 89 -5.17 -24.11 -3.85
N THR A 90 -5.10 -24.96 -4.88
CA THR A 90 -6.15 -25.11 -5.89
C THR A 90 -7.39 -25.82 -5.32
N THR A 91 -8.56 -25.26 -5.55
CA THR A 91 -9.85 -25.79 -5.09
C THR A 91 -10.50 -26.72 -6.12
N GLN A 92 -11.63 -27.33 -5.76
CA GLN A 92 -12.37 -28.24 -6.64
C GLN A 92 -12.94 -27.53 -7.86
N ASP A 93 -13.38 -26.28 -7.72
CA ASP A 93 -13.95 -25.48 -8.81
C ASP A 93 -12.93 -24.54 -9.48
N ASN A 94 -11.64 -24.92 -9.52
CA ASN A 94 -10.53 -24.15 -10.09
C ASN A 94 -10.31 -22.75 -9.46
N GLY A 95 -10.82 -22.51 -8.25
CA GLY A 95 -10.41 -21.41 -7.41
C GLY A 95 -9.04 -21.65 -6.76
N ARG A 96 -8.60 -20.67 -5.96
CA ARG A 96 -7.30 -20.71 -5.31
C ARG A 96 -7.37 -20.06 -3.94
N ILE A 97 -7.17 -20.85 -2.89
CA ILE A 97 -7.03 -20.37 -1.51
C ILE A 97 -5.63 -19.78 -1.36
N ASP A 98 -5.53 -18.54 -0.89
CA ASP A 98 -4.23 -17.86 -0.77
C ASP A 98 -3.30 -18.54 0.23
N LEU A 99 -3.84 -18.99 1.37
CA LEU A 99 -3.08 -19.67 2.41
C LEU A 99 -3.97 -20.68 3.17
N LEU A 100 -3.51 -21.92 3.27
CA LEU A 100 -4.20 -23.02 3.95
C LEU A 100 -3.28 -23.61 5.02
N LEU A 101 -3.78 -23.66 6.25
CA LEU A 101 -3.21 -24.44 7.35
C LEU A 101 -4.10 -25.65 7.56
N CYS A 102 -3.57 -26.86 7.46
CA CYS A 102 -4.39 -28.07 7.55
C CYS A 102 -3.61 -29.27 8.08
N ASN A 103 -4.25 -30.07 8.93
CA ASN A 103 -3.88 -31.45 9.21
C ASN A 103 -5.13 -32.35 9.03
N ASP A 104 -5.08 -33.59 9.50
CA ASP A 104 -6.20 -34.54 9.34
C ASP A 104 -7.43 -34.18 10.18
N TYR A 105 -7.28 -33.31 11.18
CA TYR A 105 -8.32 -33.01 12.18
C TYR A 105 -8.91 -31.62 12.01
N GLU A 106 -8.09 -30.63 11.62
CA GLU A 106 -8.50 -29.24 11.57
C GLU A 106 -7.83 -28.42 10.46
N ALA A 107 -8.49 -27.33 10.08
CA ALA A 107 -7.99 -26.40 9.07
C ALA A 107 -8.34 -24.94 9.33
N ILE A 108 -7.43 -24.04 8.97
CA ILE A 108 -7.68 -22.61 8.84
C ILE A 108 -7.48 -22.25 7.36
N ILE A 109 -8.54 -21.70 6.76
CA ILE A 109 -8.59 -21.30 5.35
C ILE A 109 -8.46 -19.79 5.32
N ILE A 110 -7.41 -19.25 4.71
CA ILE A 110 -7.13 -17.82 4.71
C ILE A 110 -7.21 -17.29 3.29
N GLU A 111 -8.06 -16.29 3.08
CA GLU A 111 -8.06 -15.42 1.91
C GLU A 111 -7.44 -14.08 2.29
N ASN A 112 -6.38 -13.68 1.60
CA ASN A 112 -5.58 -12.50 1.90
C ASN A 112 -5.99 -11.34 1.00
N LYS A 113 -6.42 -10.21 1.58
CA LYS A 113 -6.95 -9.04 0.86
C LYS A 113 -6.30 -7.73 1.28
N VAL A 114 -5.43 -7.20 0.43
CA VAL A 114 -4.78 -5.90 0.68
C VAL A 114 -5.55 -4.77 -0.01
N PHE A 115 -5.70 -4.84 -1.33
CA PHE A 115 -6.44 -3.84 -2.12
C PHE A 115 -7.56 -4.43 -2.97
N HIS A 116 -7.61 -5.75 -3.13
CA HIS A 116 -8.62 -6.39 -3.95
C HIS A 116 -9.94 -6.51 -3.20
N LEU A 117 -11.05 -6.30 -3.94
CA LEU A 117 -12.38 -6.57 -3.43
C LEU A 117 -12.53 -8.08 -3.21
N LEU A 118 -13.26 -8.45 -2.15
CA LEU A 118 -13.61 -9.83 -1.89
C LEU A 118 -14.69 -10.29 -2.89
N ASN A 119 -14.27 -10.94 -3.98
CA ASN A 119 -15.13 -11.50 -5.02
C ASN A 119 -14.94 -13.02 -5.19
N ASN A 120 -14.25 -13.64 -4.24
CA ASN A 120 -13.92 -15.06 -4.26
C ASN A 120 -15.13 -15.93 -3.91
N ASN A 121 -15.15 -17.15 -4.46
CA ASN A 121 -16.15 -18.15 -4.11
C ASN A 121 -15.77 -18.85 -2.79
N LEU A 122 -16.11 -18.21 -1.66
CA LEU A 122 -15.80 -18.72 -0.32
C LEU A 122 -16.47 -20.07 0.00
N ASP A 123 -17.59 -20.39 -0.66
CA ASP A 123 -18.23 -21.70 -0.49
C ASP A 123 -17.41 -22.81 -1.16
N ASP A 124 -16.84 -22.58 -2.33
CA ASP A 124 -15.90 -23.52 -2.98
C ASP A 124 -14.68 -23.77 -2.09
N TYR A 125 -14.12 -22.70 -1.50
CA TYR A 125 -12.99 -22.82 -0.59
C TYR A 125 -13.34 -23.70 0.60
N TRP A 126 -14.48 -23.41 1.23
CA TRP A 126 -14.95 -24.21 2.35
C TRP A 126 -15.19 -25.66 1.96
N ASN A 127 -15.84 -25.90 0.83
CA ASN A 127 -16.23 -27.24 0.40
C ASN A 127 -15.04 -28.08 -0.07
N SER A 128 -13.98 -27.45 -0.58
CA SER A 128 -12.76 -28.12 -1.03
C SER A 128 -11.96 -28.77 0.11
N ILE A 129 -12.06 -28.24 1.33
CA ILE A 129 -11.34 -28.78 2.49
C ILE A 129 -12.23 -29.75 3.25
N LYS A 130 -11.87 -31.04 3.32
CA LYS A 130 -12.71 -32.12 3.87
C LYS A 130 -12.40 -32.46 5.35
N VAL A 131 -12.14 -31.45 6.18
CA VAL A 131 -12.05 -31.62 7.65
C VAL A 131 -13.28 -31.03 8.32
N SER A 132 -13.69 -31.63 9.45
CA SER A 132 -14.89 -31.20 10.19
C SER A 132 -14.66 -29.90 10.95
N LYS A 133 -13.51 -29.78 11.62
CA LYS A 133 -13.14 -28.61 12.42
C LYS A 133 -12.37 -27.61 11.58
N LYS A 134 -13.05 -26.59 11.06
CA LYS A 134 -12.39 -25.55 10.26
C LYS A 134 -12.97 -24.16 10.47
N GLN A 135 -12.15 -23.17 10.14
CA GLN A 135 -12.52 -21.76 10.14
C GLN A 135 -11.94 -21.07 8.91
N GLY A 136 -12.79 -20.30 8.24
CA GLY A 136 -12.37 -19.36 7.22
C GLY A 136 -11.95 -18.03 7.84
N VAL A 137 -10.92 -17.42 7.31
CA VAL A 137 -10.43 -16.10 7.69
C VAL A 137 -10.30 -15.26 6.42
N ILE A 138 -10.91 -14.09 6.44
CA ILE A 138 -10.64 -13.05 5.45
C ILE A 138 -9.63 -12.12 6.13
N LEU A 139 -8.36 -12.27 5.79
CA LEU A 139 -7.28 -11.47 6.34
C LEU A 139 -7.14 -10.22 5.48
N SER A 140 -7.59 -9.06 5.96
CA SER A 140 -7.74 -7.87 5.11
C SER A 140 -7.04 -6.62 5.64
N LEU A 141 -6.84 -5.63 4.78
CA LEU A 141 -6.23 -4.36 5.17
C LEU A 141 -7.12 -3.53 6.11
N GLN A 142 -8.43 -3.57 5.90
CA GLN A 142 -9.44 -2.85 6.68
C GLN A 142 -10.58 -3.79 7.03
N ALA A 143 -11.33 -3.45 8.08
CA ALA A 143 -12.49 -4.23 8.48
C ALA A 143 -13.49 -4.33 7.32
N ILE A 144 -13.87 -5.56 6.97
CA ILE A 144 -14.91 -5.84 5.97
C ILE A 144 -16.16 -6.23 6.73
N ASP A 145 -17.31 -5.63 6.38
CA ASP A 145 -18.59 -6.03 6.95
C ASP A 145 -18.97 -7.43 6.43
N CYS A 146 -18.63 -8.45 7.22
CA CYS A 146 -18.94 -9.84 6.91
C CYS A 146 -20.42 -10.18 7.12
N ASN A 147 -21.26 -9.30 7.65
CA ASN A 147 -22.69 -9.60 7.84
C ASN A 147 -23.40 -9.84 6.48
N ASN A 148 -22.88 -9.26 5.40
CA ASN A 148 -23.37 -9.50 4.03
C ASN A 148 -22.77 -10.75 3.38
N ILE A 149 -21.70 -11.31 3.96
CA ILE A 149 -21.18 -12.62 3.58
C ILE A 149 -22.12 -13.62 4.24
N LYS A 150 -23.01 -14.23 3.45
CA LYS A 150 -24.09 -15.15 3.88
C LYS A 150 -23.61 -16.39 4.68
N ASN A 151 -22.34 -16.46 5.02
CA ASN A 151 -21.66 -17.63 5.48
C ASN A 151 -20.90 -17.31 6.78
N ASN A 152 -21.49 -17.67 7.92
CA ASN A 152 -20.87 -17.56 9.28
C ASN A 152 -19.60 -18.44 9.44
N LYS A 153 -19.04 -18.92 8.33
CA LYS A 153 -17.87 -19.78 8.22
C LYS A 153 -16.58 -18.98 8.08
N PHE A 154 -16.66 -17.74 7.60
CA PHE A 154 -15.51 -16.84 7.44
C PHE A 154 -15.64 -15.65 8.37
N GLU A 155 -14.57 -15.36 9.09
CA GLU A 155 -14.46 -14.21 9.98
C GLU A 155 -13.42 -13.23 9.42
N ASN A 156 -13.70 -11.94 9.52
CA ASN A 156 -12.72 -10.94 9.12
C ASN A 156 -11.74 -10.65 10.24
N ILE A 157 -10.45 -10.73 9.91
CA ILE A 157 -9.34 -10.32 10.76
C ILE A 157 -8.54 -9.31 9.95
N THR A 158 -8.18 -8.17 10.54
CA THR A 158 -7.32 -7.24 9.80
C THR A 158 -5.85 -7.61 9.93
N HIS A 159 -5.02 -7.27 8.93
CA HIS A 159 -3.57 -7.44 9.01
C HIS A 159 -2.99 -6.75 10.24
N ILE A 160 -3.47 -5.53 10.55
CA ILE A 160 -2.98 -4.79 11.71
C ILE A 160 -3.42 -5.43 13.03
N GLU A 161 -4.62 -6.00 13.10
CA GLU A 161 -5.11 -6.74 14.27
C GLU A 161 -4.24 -7.96 14.56
N LEU A 162 -3.99 -8.81 13.55
CA LEU A 162 -3.12 -9.98 13.70
C LEU A 162 -1.70 -9.57 14.10
N MET A 163 -1.12 -8.60 13.41
CA MET A 163 0.26 -8.19 13.67
C MET A 163 0.43 -7.51 15.02
N ASN A 164 -0.55 -6.77 15.52
CA ASN A 164 -0.47 -6.20 16.86
C ASN A 164 -0.37 -7.31 17.93
N VAL A 165 -1.16 -8.39 17.80
CA VAL A 165 -1.06 -9.54 18.72
C VAL A 165 0.31 -10.22 18.61
N VAL A 166 0.85 -10.38 17.40
CA VAL A 166 2.21 -10.90 17.18
C VAL A 166 3.25 -10.01 17.88
N MET A 167 3.19 -8.71 17.67
CA MET A 167 4.15 -7.76 18.23
C MET A 167 4.04 -7.63 19.76
N ASP A 168 2.84 -7.77 20.33
CA ASP A 168 2.64 -7.78 21.78
C ASP A 168 3.25 -9.03 22.43
N LYS A 169 3.22 -10.16 21.74
CA LYS A 169 3.73 -11.45 22.24
C LYS A 169 5.22 -11.67 21.97
N ILE A 170 5.80 -10.91 21.05
CA ILE A 170 7.17 -11.13 20.54
C ILE A 170 8.22 -11.28 21.66
N GLY A 171 8.09 -10.54 22.76
CA GLY A 171 9.06 -10.55 23.86
C GLY A 171 9.27 -11.92 24.51
N LYS A 172 8.31 -12.84 24.40
CA LYS A 172 8.46 -14.23 24.89
C LYS A 172 9.28 -15.12 23.94
N TYR A 173 9.38 -14.72 22.67
CA TYR A 173 9.93 -15.50 21.57
C TYR A 173 11.28 -14.97 21.06
N ILE A 174 11.72 -13.78 21.50
CA ILE A 174 12.98 -13.19 21.02
C ILE A 174 14.24 -13.96 21.47
N SER A 175 14.13 -14.79 22.51
CA SER A 175 15.28 -15.54 23.03
C SER A 175 15.65 -16.67 22.08
N GLY A 176 16.73 -16.50 21.30
CA GLY A 176 17.20 -17.50 20.34
C GLY A 176 16.86 -17.19 18.87
N VAL A 177 16.06 -16.14 18.61
CA VAL A 177 15.81 -15.64 17.25
C VAL A 177 17.03 -14.88 16.73
N SER A 178 17.41 -15.10 15.47
CA SER A 178 18.46 -14.31 14.85
C SER A 178 18.01 -12.88 14.53
N ASP A 179 18.92 -11.91 14.66
CA ASP A 179 18.65 -10.50 14.34
C ASP A 179 18.06 -10.31 12.93
N LYS A 180 18.46 -11.16 11.97
CA LYS A 180 17.95 -11.17 10.60
C LYS A 180 16.42 -11.28 10.55
N TYR A 181 15.86 -12.30 11.20
CA TYR A 181 14.40 -12.54 11.14
C TYR A 181 13.62 -11.57 12.03
N LEU A 182 14.25 -11.05 13.09
CA LEU A 182 13.69 -9.93 13.85
C LEU A 182 13.56 -8.66 13.01
N ILE A 183 14.57 -8.35 12.20
CA ILE A 183 14.52 -7.22 11.25
C ILE A 183 13.43 -7.46 10.20
N PHE A 184 13.34 -8.66 9.62
CA PHE A 184 12.33 -8.99 8.62
C PHE A 184 10.91 -8.85 9.17
N LEU A 185 10.67 -9.33 10.39
CA LEU A 185 9.37 -9.20 11.06
C LEU A 185 9.01 -7.73 11.30
N LYS A 186 9.93 -6.94 11.85
CA LYS A 186 9.71 -5.51 12.12
C LYS A 186 9.48 -4.71 10.83
N ASP A 187 10.24 -5.00 9.77
CA ASP A 187 10.07 -4.37 8.47
C ASP A 187 8.72 -4.73 7.83
N PHE A 188 8.30 -6.00 7.93
CA PHE A 188 6.98 -6.43 7.44
C PHE A 188 5.84 -5.77 8.22
N TYR A 189 5.95 -5.68 9.56
CA TYR A 189 4.99 -4.95 10.38
C TYR A 189 4.92 -3.46 9.99
N GLN A 190 6.07 -2.81 9.80
CA GLN A 190 6.12 -1.43 9.32
C GLN A 190 5.49 -1.29 7.93
N ASN A 191 5.64 -2.30 7.05
CA ASN A 191 5.02 -2.30 5.73
C ASN A 191 3.49 -2.34 5.84
N ILE A 192 2.97 -3.19 6.73
CA ILE A 192 1.53 -3.26 7.01
C ILE A 192 1.03 -1.90 7.53
N ILE A 193 1.70 -1.29 8.52
CA ILE A 193 1.35 0.05 9.01
C ILE A 193 1.32 1.07 7.86
N ASN A 194 2.33 1.05 6.99
CA ASN A 194 2.46 1.99 5.89
C ASN A 194 1.30 1.87 4.89
N VAL A 195 0.91 0.64 4.57
CA VAL A 195 -0.16 0.34 3.61
C VAL A 195 -1.54 0.57 4.24
N THR A 196 -1.76 0.19 5.50
CA THR A 196 -3.02 0.40 6.23
C THR A 196 -3.30 1.90 6.41
N ASN A 197 -2.31 2.68 6.82
CA ASN A 197 -2.48 4.11 7.09
C ASN A 197 -2.14 4.96 5.88
N SER A 198 -2.55 4.57 4.65
CA SER A 198 -2.09 5.17 3.38
C SER A 198 -2.19 6.71 3.33
N MET A 199 -3.13 7.32 4.06
CA MET A 199 -3.25 8.76 4.28
C MET A 199 -3.57 9.05 5.75
N GLU A 200 -2.80 9.93 6.41
CA GLU A 200 -3.06 10.32 7.81
C GLU A 200 -4.43 10.99 7.92
N LYS A 201 -5.24 10.60 8.92
CA LYS A 201 -6.60 11.13 9.13
C LYS A 201 -6.63 12.67 9.21
N GLU A 202 -5.57 13.29 9.71
CA GLU A 202 -5.39 14.74 9.75
C GLU A 202 -5.25 15.35 8.34
N LEU A 203 -4.52 14.70 7.43
CA LEU A 203 -4.42 15.10 6.02
C LEU A 203 -5.76 14.94 5.31
N ILE A 204 -6.48 13.84 5.58
CA ILE A 204 -7.83 13.59 5.04
C ILE A 204 -8.79 14.69 5.48
N ASN A 205 -8.83 14.97 6.79
CA ASN A 205 -9.70 15.98 7.38
C ASN A 205 -9.33 17.39 6.91
N PHE A 206 -8.03 17.70 6.83
CA PHE A 206 -7.56 18.98 6.30
C PHE A 206 -8.00 19.17 4.85
N TYR A 207 -7.85 18.15 4.01
CA TYR A 207 -8.31 18.17 2.62
C TYR A 207 -9.83 18.36 2.54
N PHE A 208 -10.64 17.60 3.29
CA PHE A 208 -12.10 17.78 3.26
C PHE A 208 -12.52 19.17 3.72
N ASN A 209 -11.97 19.66 4.83
CA ASN A 209 -12.29 20.97 5.42
C ASN A 209 -11.88 22.15 4.52
N HIS A 210 -10.95 21.94 3.59
CA HIS A 210 -10.47 22.98 2.68
C HIS A 210 -10.53 22.55 1.22
N SER A 211 -11.42 21.61 0.87
CA SER A 211 -11.45 20.94 -0.44
C SER A 211 -11.68 21.92 -1.58
N GLU A 212 -12.61 22.86 -1.40
CA GLU A 212 -12.90 23.92 -2.38
C GLU A 212 -11.67 24.80 -2.64
N LYS A 213 -11.03 25.29 -1.57
CA LYS A 213 -9.81 26.12 -1.68
C LYS A 213 -8.62 25.34 -2.23
N SER A 214 -8.48 24.07 -1.87
CA SER A 214 -7.43 23.18 -2.36
C SER A 214 -7.57 22.90 -3.86
N ASN A 215 -8.80 22.70 -4.34
CA ASN A 215 -9.09 22.54 -5.76
C ASN A 215 -8.86 23.84 -6.53
N GLN A 216 -9.27 24.99 -5.98
CA GLN A 216 -8.93 26.29 -6.56
C GLN A 216 -7.40 26.45 -6.67
N ILE A 217 -6.63 26.11 -5.64
CA ILE A 217 -5.16 26.16 -5.69
C ILE A 217 -4.59 25.27 -6.80
N ALA A 218 -5.13 24.07 -6.98
CA ALA A 218 -4.72 23.16 -8.05
C ALA A 218 -5.01 23.79 -9.43
N GLU A 219 -6.20 24.37 -9.63
CA GLU A 219 -6.57 25.08 -10.85
C GLU A 219 -5.67 26.29 -11.13
N ILE A 220 -5.34 27.07 -10.09
CA ILE A 220 -4.41 28.21 -10.19
C ILE A 220 -3.04 27.74 -10.63
N ARG A 221 -2.53 26.67 -10.00
CA ARG A 221 -1.23 26.09 -10.36
C ARG A 221 -1.24 25.61 -11.80
N GLU A 222 -2.28 24.92 -12.25
CA GLU A 222 -2.41 24.49 -13.65
C GLU A 222 -2.47 25.67 -14.62
N SER A 223 -3.24 26.71 -14.27
CA SER A 223 -3.37 27.94 -15.07
C SER A 223 -2.03 28.68 -15.18
N TYR A 224 -1.29 28.78 -14.07
CA TYR A 224 0.04 29.38 -14.02
C TYR A 224 1.05 28.58 -14.85
N ILE A 225 1.07 27.25 -14.71
CA ILE A 225 1.93 26.39 -15.54
C ILE A 225 1.59 26.57 -17.03
N LYS A 226 0.31 26.59 -17.40
CA LYS A 226 -0.13 26.85 -18.78
C LYS A 226 0.33 28.23 -19.27
N HIS A 227 0.20 29.26 -18.45
CA HIS A 227 0.64 30.62 -18.77
C HIS A 227 2.15 30.69 -19.02
N ILE A 228 2.96 30.06 -18.15
CA ILE A 228 4.41 29.98 -18.33
C ILE A 228 4.76 29.18 -19.60
N ILE A 229 4.08 28.07 -19.88
CA ILE A 229 4.26 27.31 -21.13
C ILE A 229 4.01 28.22 -22.34
N CYS A 230 2.88 28.93 -22.39
CA CYS A 230 2.57 29.81 -23.51
C CYS A 230 3.63 30.90 -23.70
N HIS A 231 4.06 31.56 -22.62
CA HIS A 231 5.10 32.59 -22.72
C HIS A 231 6.46 32.05 -23.17
N VAL A 232 6.85 30.85 -22.71
CA VAL A 232 8.06 30.17 -23.18
C VAL A 232 7.94 29.77 -24.65
N GLU A 233 6.75 29.34 -25.09
CA GLU A 233 6.48 29.02 -26.50
C GLU A 233 6.43 30.22 -27.42
N ASP A 234 6.04 31.40 -26.90
CA ASP A 234 5.97 32.64 -27.66
C ASP A 234 7.30 33.42 -27.67
N ALA A 235 8.15 33.27 -26.66
CA ALA A 235 9.43 33.99 -26.55
C ALA A 235 10.32 33.90 -27.81
N PRO A 236 10.47 32.73 -28.49
CA PRO A 236 11.26 32.63 -29.71
C PRO A 236 10.71 33.45 -30.89
N LYS A 237 9.40 33.77 -30.93
CA LYS A 237 8.81 34.61 -31.99
C LYS A 237 9.24 36.08 -31.88
N HIS A 238 9.67 36.49 -30.69
CA HIS A 238 10.10 37.85 -30.39
C HIS A 238 11.63 38.01 -30.43
N ILE A 239 12.37 36.91 -30.54
CA ILE A 239 13.81 36.93 -30.74
C ILE A 239 14.05 36.82 -32.25
N ASN A 240 14.87 37.72 -32.79
CA ASN A 240 15.14 37.84 -34.24
C ASN A 240 16.11 36.74 -34.75
N GLU A 241 16.01 35.53 -34.19
CA GLU A 241 16.81 34.35 -34.52
C GLU A 241 15.89 33.16 -34.80
N LYS A 242 16.24 32.32 -35.77
CA LYS A 242 15.43 31.15 -36.13
C LYS A 242 15.65 30.02 -35.12
N PHE A 243 14.67 29.80 -34.26
CA PHE A 243 14.61 28.62 -33.38
C PHE A 243 13.62 27.60 -33.92
N GLU A 244 14.01 26.34 -33.95
CA GLU A 244 13.12 25.22 -34.26
C GLU A 244 12.79 24.44 -32.99
N LYS A 245 11.55 23.91 -32.92
CA LYS A 245 11.08 23.01 -31.86
C LYS A 245 11.32 21.57 -32.35
N PRO A 246 12.42 20.90 -31.97
CA PRO A 246 12.86 19.73 -32.72
C PRO A 246 11.98 18.50 -32.48
N GLN A 247 11.34 18.38 -31.31
CA GLN A 247 10.29 17.40 -31.02
C GLN A 247 9.85 17.55 -29.56
N THR A 248 8.55 17.39 -29.29
CA THR A 248 8.03 17.22 -27.93
C THR A 248 8.26 15.79 -27.46
N LEU A 249 9.24 15.56 -26.59
CA LEU A 249 9.34 14.33 -25.79
C LEU A 249 8.32 14.41 -24.64
N GLY A 250 7.03 14.37 -25.00
CA GLY A 250 5.88 14.48 -24.08
C GLY A 250 5.73 15.84 -23.40
N LYS A 251 4.67 15.99 -22.58
CA LYS A 251 4.32 17.23 -21.83
C LYS A 251 5.38 17.69 -20.79
N ARG A 252 6.57 17.08 -20.76
CA ARG A 252 7.54 17.19 -19.67
C ARG A 252 8.78 18.01 -20.04
N PHE A 253 9.15 18.08 -21.32
CA PHE A 253 10.33 18.80 -21.79
C PHE A 253 10.05 19.52 -23.12
N THR A 254 10.31 20.83 -23.16
CA THR A 254 10.36 21.58 -24.41
C THR A 254 11.79 22.00 -24.68
N TYR A 255 12.33 21.58 -25.82
CA TYR A 255 13.67 21.91 -26.29
C TYR A 255 13.58 22.95 -27.42
N TYR A 256 14.41 23.98 -27.34
CA TYR A 256 14.62 24.95 -28.40
C TYR A 256 16.06 24.88 -28.86
N ARG A 257 16.25 24.69 -30.17
CA ARG A 257 17.57 24.70 -30.80
C ARG A 257 17.64 25.89 -31.74
N ASN A 258 18.69 26.68 -31.58
CA ASN A 258 19.01 27.75 -32.53
C ASN A 258 19.58 27.10 -33.81
N ILE A 259 19.07 27.49 -34.98
CA ILE A 259 19.51 26.89 -36.26
C ILE A 259 20.89 27.44 -36.68
N THR A 260 21.24 28.63 -36.19
CA THR A 260 22.46 29.37 -36.55
C THR A 260 23.62 29.22 -35.55
N HIS A 261 23.33 28.92 -34.27
CA HIS A 261 24.32 28.77 -33.20
C HIS A 261 24.11 27.46 -32.44
N THR A 262 25.17 26.90 -31.86
CA THR A 262 25.16 25.65 -31.06
C THR A 262 24.54 25.80 -29.66
N ILE A 263 23.57 26.71 -29.49
CA ILE A 263 22.93 26.97 -28.21
C ILE A 263 21.61 26.20 -28.12
N MET A 264 21.43 25.48 -27.02
CA MET A 264 20.24 24.67 -26.71
C MET A 264 19.67 25.07 -25.35
N PHE A 265 18.36 25.29 -25.27
CA PHE A 265 17.65 25.53 -24.01
C PHE A 265 16.58 24.46 -23.79
N SER A 266 16.48 23.99 -22.54
CA SER A 266 15.49 23.00 -22.10
C SER A 266 14.70 23.52 -20.91
N PHE A 267 13.38 23.43 -20.98
CA PHE A 267 12.48 23.75 -19.85
C PHE A 267 11.88 22.47 -19.25
N ASN A 268 11.97 22.33 -17.92
CA ASN A 268 11.35 21.26 -17.15
C ASN A 268 10.22 21.83 -16.29
N PHE A 269 8.98 21.49 -16.62
CA PHE A 269 7.79 22.11 -16.03
C PHE A 269 7.39 21.58 -14.64
N PHE A 270 8.12 20.63 -14.06
CA PHE A 270 7.86 20.12 -12.71
C PHE A 270 8.80 20.68 -11.62
N TYR A 271 9.95 21.23 -12.01
CA TYR A 271 10.92 21.83 -11.09
C TYR A 271 11.50 23.09 -11.75
N CYS A 272 11.15 24.28 -11.27
CA CYS A 272 11.89 25.49 -11.62
C CYS A 272 13.28 25.44 -10.98
N TYR A 273 14.25 24.82 -11.66
CA TYR A 273 15.67 25.02 -11.40
C TYR A 273 16.26 25.79 -12.58
N MET A 274 16.64 27.05 -12.33
CA MET A 274 17.59 27.77 -13.18
C MET A 274 18.98 27.21 -12.88
N LYS A 275 19.58 26.49 -13.83
CA LYS A 275 20.98 26.09 -13.74
C LYS A 275 21.73 26.77 -14.90
N HIS A 276 22.64 27.69 -14.56
CA HIS A 276 23.60 28.22 -15.52
C HIS A 276 24.53 27.08 -15.95
N PHE A 277 24.59 26.81 -17.25
CA PHE A 277 25.68 26.05 -17.85
C PHE A 277 26.75 27.06 -18.26
N GLN A 278 27.96 26.91 -17.69
CA GLN A 278 29.19 27.53 -18.20
C GLN A 278 29.77 26.66 -19.31
#